data_AF-A0A434U1U2-F1
#
_entry.id   AF-A0A434U1U2-F1
#
_cell.length_a   1.000
_cell.length_b   1.000
_cell.length_c   1.000
_cell.angle_alpha   90.00
_cell.angle_beta   90.00
_cell.angle_gamma   90.00
#
_symmetry.space_group_name_H-M   'P 1'
#
loop_
_entity.id
_entity.type
_entity.pdbx_description
1 polymer ?
#
loop_
_entity_poly.entity_id
_entity_poly.type
_entity_poly.pdbx_seq_one_letter_code
_entity_poly.pdbx_strand_id
1 'polypeptide(L)'
;LGALVIAAATLLVFFHLPLPWYEGAPLSMPFIYVAGMWMAVFASIAFTAIYAFRVAAEARLLANALAATELVLQREQHLSALDGLAAAAAHELGTPLATITVVAKEMEKALGEDPKFSEDVKLLRSQSERCREILKRLTSLSSEGEAHLSRLPLTSLVEEVTAPHRDFGISIRLRPGERIGPEPVGQRSPGVIYGLGNLVENAVDFAKDTVTVRWNWDNEEVSFSIIDDGPGFPPEIIDRIGEPYMSTRQGTEAGGGLGLGLFIAKTLLERSGATIDFRNSSGLGEGAVVQITWPRGVFLNPEHAPGTAFDNA
;
A
#
# COMPACT_ATOMS: atom_id res chain seq x y z
N LEU A 1 -17.12 -50.72 10.58
CA LEU A 1 -16.16 -51.83 10.79
C LEU A 1 -15.45 -51.73 12.14
N GLY A 2 -14.71 -50.66 12.45
CA GLY A 2 -14.00 -50.51 13.73
C GLY A 2 -14.88 -50.64 14.99
N ALA A 3 -16.03 -49.98 15.01
CA ALA A 3 -16.98 -50.09 16.13
C ALA A 3 -17.49 -51.54 16.35
N LEU A 4 -17.64 -52.33 15.28
CA LEU A 4 -18.06 -53.73 15.35
C LEU A 4 -16.95 -54.63 15.90
N VAL A 5 -15.69 -54.37 15.51
CA VAL A 5 -14.52 -55.07 16.08
C VAL A 5 -14.40 -54.81 17.58
N ILE A 6 -14.56 -53.55 18.01
CA ILE A 6 -14.53 -53.18 19.43
C ILE A 6 -15.65 -53.91 20.18
N ALA A 7 -16.89 -53.85 19.68
CA ALA A 7 -18.03 -54.51 20.32
C ALA A 7 -17.82 -56.03 20.45
N ALA A 8 -17.35 -56.69 19.39
CA ALA A 8 -17.06 -58.12 19.40
C ALA A 8 -15.93 -58.49 20.38
N ALA A 9 -14.85 -57.71 20.41
CA ALA A 9 -13.75 -57.90 21.35
C ALA A 9 -14.20 -57.72 22.81
N THR A 10 -15.02 -56.69 23.10
CA THR A 10 -15.61 -56.49 24.43
C THR A 10 -16.53 -57.64 24.83
N LEU A 11 -17.35 -58.16 23.91
CA LEU A 11 -18.22 -59.30 24.17
C LEU A 11 -17.40 -60.54 24.59
N LEU A 12 -16.29 -60.82 23.89
CA LEU A 12 -15.41 -61.96 24.18
C LEU A 12 -14.76 -61.87 25.56
N VAL A 13 -14.53 -60.68 26.12
CA VAL A 13 -14.00 -60.55 27.49
C VAL A 13 -14.98 -61.14 28.52
N PHE A 14 -16.28 -60.89 28.34
CA PHE A 14 -17.32 -61.33 29.28
C PHE A 14 -17.90 -62.72 28.95
N PHE A 15 -17.92 -63.08 27.67
CA PHE A 15 -18.48 -64.33 27.16
C PHE A 15 -17.39 -65.11 26.42
N HIS A 16 -16.60 -65.89 27.16
CA HIS A 16 -15.59 -66.79 26.62
C HIS A 16 -15.73 -68.20 27.18
N LEU A 17 -15.31 -69.19 26.38
CA LEU A 17 -15.18 -70.57 26.83
C LEU A 17 -13.73 -70.81 27.27
N PRO A 18 -13.50 -71.63 28.32
CA PRO A 18 -12.16 -72.02 28.72
C PRO A 18 -11.47 -72.79 27.58
N LEU A 19 -10.18 -72.52 27.38
CA LEU A 19 -9.38 -73.26 26.41
C LEU A 19 -9.27 -74.73 26.86
N PRO A 20 -9.44 -75.72 25.94
CA PRO A 20 -9.20 -77.11 26.26
C PRO A 20 -7.70 -77.33 26.48
N TRP A 21 -7.27 -77.30 27.75
CA TRP A 21 -5.87 -77.40 28.15
C TRP A 21 -5.67 -78.51 29.19
N TYR A 22 -4.46 -79.09 29.21
CA TYR A 22 -4.10 -80.16 30.14
C TYR A 22 -3.59 -79.57 31.47
N GLU A 23 -4.10 -80.08 32.60
CA GLU A 23 -3.61 -79.67 33.93
C GLU A 23 -2.12 -79.96 34.09
N GLY A 24 -1.34 -78.95 34.51
CA GLY A 24 0.10 -79.07 34.78
C GLY A 24 1.04 -78.84 33.60
N ALA A 25 0.55 -78.65 32.36
CA ALA A 25 1.40 -78.34 31.21
C ALA A 25 1.72 -76.83 31.12
N PRO A 26 3.00 -76.42 31.03
CA PRO A 26 3.36 -75.01 30.88
C PRO A 26 2.88 -74.48 29.52
N LEU A 27 2.17 -73.34 29.52
CA LEU A 27 1.75 -72.64 28.32
C LEU A 27 2.97 -71.96 27.68
N SER A 28 3.59 -72.60 26.68
CA SER A 28 4.64 -71.98 25.87
C SER A 28 4.02 -71.30 24.65
N MET A 29 4.09 -69.97 24.62
CA MET A 29 3.59 -69.21 23.46
C MET A 29 4.50 -69.45 22.26
N PRO A 30 3.96 -69.85 21.09
CA PRO A 30 4.77 -70.00 19.88
C PRO A 30 5.45 -68.67 19.53
N PHE A 31 6.73 -68.73 19.15
CA PHE A 31 7.50 -67.53 18.77
C PHE A 31 6.78 -66.70 17.69
N ILE A 32 6.14 -67.36 16.72
CA ILE A 32 5.37 -66.70 15.65
C ILE A 32 4.24 -65.80 16.19
N TYR A 33 3.60 -66.19 17.29
CA TYR A 33 2.53 -65.42 17.93
C TYR A 33 3.10 -64.17 18.61
N VAL A 34 4.19 -64.32 19.37
CA VAL A 34 4.87 -63.20 20.04
C VAL A 34 5.44 -62.21 19.01
N ALA A 35 6.07 -62.71 17.95
CA ALA A 35 6.57 -61.89 16.85
C ALA A 35 5.44 -61.15 16.12
N GLY A 36 4.29 -61.82 15.90
CA GLY A 36 3.10 -61.20 15.33
C GLY A 36 2.55 -60.05 16.17
N MET A 37 2.41 -60.25 17.50
CA MET A 37 1.99 -59.18 18.41
C MET A 37 2.99 -58.02 18.43
N TRP A 38 4.29 -58.31 18.47
CA TRP A 38 5.34 -57.29 18.47
C TRP A 38 5.29 -56.44 17.18
N MET A 39 5.18 -57.08 16.02
CA MET A 39 5.02 -56.41 14.72
C MET A 39 3.74 -55.56 14.67
N ALA A 40 2.62 -56.07 15.20
CA ALA A 40 1.35 -55.34 15.22
C ALA A 40 1.43 -54.07 16.09
N VAL A 41 2.03 -54.16 17.28
CA VAL A 41 2.24 -53.01 18.17
C VAL A 41 3.16 -51.99 17.50
N PHE A 42 4.28 -52.43 16.93
CA PHE A 42 5.22 -51.55 16.24
C PHE A 42 4.57 -50.83 15.04
N ALA A 43 3.88 -51.57 14.18
CA ALA A 43 3.18 -51.01 13.02
C ALA A 43 2.09 -50.03 13.43
N SER A 44 1.32 -50.34 14.49
CA SER A 44 0.27 -49.45 15.00
C SER A 44 0.86 -48.16 15.57
N ILE A 45 1.95 -48.23 16.34
CA ILE A 45 2.61 -47.04 16.89
C ILE A 45 3.20 -46.18 15.77
N ALA A 46 3.91 -46.81 14.81
CA ALA A 46 4.48 -46.09 13.67
C ALA A 46 3.40 -45.41 12.83
N PHE A 47 2.32 -46.13 12.50
CA PHE A 47 1.19 -45.58 11.76
C PHE A 47 0.53 -44.42 12.51
N THR A 48 0.26 -44.58 13.81
CA THR A 48 -0.37 -43.54 14.63
C THR A 48 0.53 -42.31 14.76
N ALA A 49 1.84 -42.49 14.94
CA ALA A 49 2.80 -41.39 15.03
C ALA A 49 2.90 -40.62 13.71
N ILE A 50 3.02 -41.33 12.58
CA ILE A 50 3.08 -40.70 11.25
C ILE A 50 1.78 -39.95 10.96
N TYR A 51 0.63 -40.57 11.26
CA TYR A 51 -0.68 -39.96 11.05
C TYR A 51 -0.86 -38.70 11.91
N ALA A 52 -0.52 -38.78 13.21
CA ALA A 52 -0.59 -37.65 14.12
C ALA A 52 0.34 -36.51 13.68
N PHE A 53 1.57 -36.83 13.26
CA PHE A 53 2.52 -35.84 12.73
C PHE A 53 1.98 -35.16 11.48
N ARG A 54 1.45 -35.94 10.52
CA ARG A 54 0.88 -35.41 9.28
C ARG A 54 -0.31 -34.49 9.54
N VAL A 55 -1.26 -34.91 10.37
CA VAL A 55 -2.43 -34.08 10.76
C VAL A 55 -1.98 -32.80 11.45
N ALA A 56 -1.00 -32.89 12.36
CA ALA A 56 -0.47 -31.72 13.04
C ALA A 56 0.24 -30.75 12.09
N ALA A 57 0.94 -31.25 11.07
CA ALA A 57 1.58 -30.44 10.04
C ALA A 57 0.56 -29.73 9.13
N GLU A 58 -0.46 -30.46 8.64
CA GLU A 58 -1.54 -29.90 7.83
C GLU A 58 -2.33 -28.82 8.60
N ALA A 59 -2.66 -29.06 9.87
CA ALA A 59 -3.33 -28.07 10.72
C ALA A 59 -2.49 -26.80 10.91
N ARG A 60 -1.17 -26.95 11.04
CA ARG A 60 -0.24 -25.81 11.22
C ARG A 60 -0.14 -24.97 9.96
N LEU A 61 -0.13 -25.60 8.78
CA LEU A 61 -0.16 -24.90 7.49
C LEU A 61 -1.45 -24.11 7.31
N LEU A 62 -2.61 -24.71 7.60
CA LEU A 62 -3.90 -24.03 7.53
C LEU A 62 -3.99 -22.84 8.50
N ALA A 63 -3.52 -23.02 9.74
CA ALA A 63 -3.50 -21.94 10.72
C ALA A 63 -2.62 -20.75 10.26
N ASN A 64 -1.45 -21.02 9.68
CA ASN A 64 -0.57 -19.98 9.15
C ASN A 64 -1.20 -19.27 7.95
N ALA A 65 -1.83 -20.01 7.03
CA ALA A 65 -2.54 -19.41 5.89
C ALA A 65 -3.70 -18.51 6.36
N LEU A 66 -4.49 -18.97 7.33
CA LEU A 66 -5.58 -18.19 7.91
C LEU A 66 -5.07 -16.90 8.57
N ALA A 67 -4.03 -16.99 9.39
CA ALA A 67 -3.43 -15.82 10.04
C ALA A 67 -2.89 -14.80 9.02
N ALA A 68 -2.28 -15.27 7.93
CA ALA A 68 -1.83 -14.39 6.85
C ALA A 68 -3.02 -13.67 6.18
N THR A 69 -4.10 -14.40 5.87
CA THR A 69 -5.30 -13.80 5.27
C THR A 69 -6.02 -12.81 6.19
N GLU A 70 -6.07 -13.09 7.50
CA GLU A 70 -6.67 -12.17 8.49
C GLU A 70 -5.87 -10.87 8.60
N LEU A 71 -4.54 -10.92 8.56
CA LEU A 71 -3.70 -9.72 8.55
C LEU A 71 -3.93 -8.85 7.30
N VAL A 72 -4.06 -9.47 6.13
CA VAL A 72 -4.37 -8.76 4.88
C VAL A 72 -5.74 -8.08 5.00
N LEU A 73 -6.77 -8.81 5.45
CA LEU A 73 -8.12 -8.27 5.63
C LEU A 73 -8.17 -7.13 6.66
N GLN A 74 -7.46 -7.24 7.79
CA GLN A 74 -7.38 -6.17 8.77
C GLN A 74 -6.74 -4.90 8.18
N ARG A 75 -5.72 -5.05 7.33
CA ARG A 75 -5.07 -3.93 6.66
C ARG A 75 -6.00 -3.25 5.66
N GLU A 76 -6.73 -4.02 4.86
CA GLU A 76 -7.74 -3.48 3.94
C GLU A 76 -8.89 -2.79 4.66
N GLN A 77 -9.42 -3.38 5.73
CA GLN A 77 -10.51 -2.80 6.52
C GLN A 77 -10.10 -1.48 7.20
N HIS A 78 -8.88 -1.42 7.75
CA HIS A 78 -8.37 -0.20 8.36
C HIS A 78 -8.21 0.93 7.33
N LEU A 79 -7.82 0.60 6.09
CA LEU A 79 -7.70 1.56 5.00
C LEU A 79 -9.07 2.00 4.43
N SER A 80 -10.02 1.06 4.27
CA SER A 80 -11.38 1.38 3.83
C SER A 80 -12.12 2.28 4.84
N ALA A 81 -11.92 2.04 6.15
CA ALA A 81 -12.44 2.91 7.20
C ALA A 81 -11.84 4.33 7.15
N LEU A 82 -10.55 4.46 6.82
CA LEU A 82 -9.90 5.76 6.61
C LEU A 82 -10.47 6.48 5.39
N ASP A 83 -10.71 5.79 4.28
CA ASP A 83 -11.31 6.37 3.07
C ASP A 83 -12.74 6.87 3.35
N GLY A 84 -13.54 6.10 4.10
CA GLY A 84 -14.89 6.49 4.52
C GLY A 84 -14.90 7.69 5.48
N LEU A 85 -13.97 7.71 6.46
CA LEU A 85 -13.81 8.85 7.38
C LEU A 85 -13.31 10.11 6.67
N ALA A 86 -12.40 9.96 5.70
CA ALA A 86 -11.89 11.05 4.88
C ALA A 86 -12.99 11.66 3.99
N ALA A 87 -13.82 10.80 3.37
CA ALA A 87 -14.99 11.22 2.61
C ALA A 87 -16.02 11.99 3.47
N ALA A 88 -16.35 11.45 4.64
CA ALA A 88 -17.27 12.09 5.57
C ALA A 88 -16.71 13.43 6.10
N ALA A 89 -15.45 13.46 6.54
CA ALA A 89 -14.80 14.67 7.05
C ALA A 89 -14.76 15.78 6.00
N ALA A 90 -14.51 15.46 4.74
CA ALA A 90 -14.50 16.45 3.67
C ALA A 90 -15.89 16.97 3.30
N HIS A 91 -16.93 16.15 3.41
CA HIS A 91 -18.30 16.61 3.22
C HIS A 91 -18.75 17.55 4.35
N GLU A 92 -18.46 17.19 5.59
CA GLU A 92 -18.82 17.95 6.80
C GLU A 92 -17.99 19.25 6.95
N LEU A 93 -16.68 19.21 6.66
CA LEU A 93 -15.78 20.36 6.79
C LEU A 93 -15.71 21.23 5.53
N GLY A 94 -16.07 20.70 4.35
CA GLY A 94 -16.06 21.46 3.10
C GLY A 94 -17.06 22.63 3.10
N THR A 95 -18.19 22.45 3.77
CA THR A 95 -19.27 23.45 3.90
C THR A 95 -18.88 24.66 4.77
N PRO A 96 -18.38 24.50 6.01
CA PRO A 96 -17.91 25.62 6.80
C PRO A 96 -16.70 26.32 6.16
N LEU A 97 -15.78 25.59 5.52
CA LEU A 97 -14.66 26.21 4.80
C LEU A 97 -15.10 27.05 3.61
N ALA A 98 -16.06 26.56 2.80
CA ALA A 98 -16.63 27.35 1.72
C ALA A 98 -17.28 28.64 2.25
N THR A 99 -17.91 28.58 3.42
CA THR A 99 -18.52 29.75 4.08
C THR A 99 -17.45 30.74 4.52
N ILE A 100 -16.37 30.27 5.16
CA ILE A 100 -15.24 31.11 5.57
C ILE A 100 -14.59 31.78 4.36
N THR A 101 -14.38 31.06 3.25
CA THR A 101 -13.85 31.64 2.00
C THR A 101 -14.74 32.77 1.47
N VAL A 102 -16.06 32.59 1.47
CA VAL A 102 -17.01 33.63 1.02
C VAL A 102 -16.93 34.85 1.91
N VAL A 103 -16.95 34.66 3.24
CA VAL A 103 -16.86 35.77 4.21
C VAL A 103 -15.53 36.50 4.09
N ALA A 104 -14.41 35.77 3.96
CA ALA A 104 -13.08 36.36 3.76
C ALA A 104 -13.02 37.21 2.48
N LYS A 105 -13.66 36.75 1.39
CA LYS A 105 -13.72 37.48 0.12
C LYS A 105 -14.55 38.77 0.22
N GLU A 106 -15.66 38.74 0.94
CA GLU A 106 -16.46 39.95 1.21
C GLU A 106 -15.72 40.93 2.13
N MET A 107 -14.98 40.43 3.12
CA MET A 107 -14.10 41.25 3.96
C MET A 107 -13.00 41.92 3.13
N GLU A 108 -12.34 41.18 2.22
CA GLU A 108 -11.30 41.72 1.32
C GLU A 108 -11.87 42.85 0.45
N LYS A 109 -13.11 42.68 -0.03
CA LYS A 109 -13.81 43.68 -0.85
C LYS A 109 -14.28 44.91 -0.05
N ALA A 110 -14.70 44.73 1.19
CA ALA A 110 -15.21 45.81 2.05
C ALA A 110 -14.10 46.63 2.73
N LEU A 111 -13.01 45.98 3.12
CA LEU A 111 -11.86 46.62 3.80
C LEU A 111 -10.84 47.22 2.83
N GLY A 112 -10.85 46.82 1.55
CA GLY A 112 -9.94 47.35 0.53
C GLY A 112 -8.47 47.10 0.89
N GLU A 113 -7.61 48.11 0.69
CA GLU A 113 -6.18 48.05 1.02
C GLU A 113 -5.86 48.61 2.41
N ASP A 114 -6.80 48.57 3.38
CA ASP A 114 -6.49 49.00 4.75
C ASP A 114 -5.28 48.19 5.28
N PRO A 115 -4.13 48.85 5.53
CA PRO A 115 -2.88 48.17 5.89
C PRO A 115 -3.01 47.36 7.17
N LYS A 116 -4.01 47.69 8.02
CA LYS A 116 -4.22 47.06 9.31
C LYS A 116 -4.85 45.67 9.22
N PHE A 117 -5.61 45.38 8.16
CA PHE A 117 -6.40 44.14 8.05
C PHE A 117 -6.21 43.39 6.71
N SER A 118 -5.62 44.02 5.69
CA SER A 118 -5.39 43.43 4.37
C SER A 118 -4.60 42.12 4.43
N GLU A 119 -3.55 42.07 5.24
CA GLU A 119 -2.66 40.91 5.33
C GLU A 119 -3.36 39.72 6.02
N ASP A 120 -4.05 39.97 7.13
CA ASP A 120 -4.80 38.96 7.89
C ASP A 120 -5.96 38.37 7.09
N VAL A 121 -6.71 39.19 6.34
CA VAL A 121 -7.84 38.72 5.51
C VAL A 121 -7.35 37.88 4.33
N LYS A 122 -6.25 38.27 3.68
CA LYS A 122 -5.61 37.48 2.63
C LYS A 122 -5.07 36.14 3.16
N LEU A 123 -4.50 36.15 4.36
CA LEU A 123 -4.05 34.93 5.03
C LEU A 123 -5.24 34.00 5.36
N LEU A 124 -6.33 34.53 5.90
CA LEU A 124 -7.52 33.75 6.24
C LEU A 124 -8.18 33.12 5.00
N ARG A 125 -8.22 33.86 3.88
CA ARG A 125 -8.66 33.34 2.58
C ARG A 125 -7.75 32.21 2.08
N SER A 126 -6.43 32.42 2.10
CA SER A 126 -5.47 31.43 1.61
C SER A 126 -5.51 30.13 2.42
N GLN A 127 -5.63 30.22 3.75
CA GLN A 127 -5.75 29.03 4.60
C GLN A 127 -7.08 28.29 4.40
N SER A 128 -8.18 29.00 4.18
CA SER A 128 -9.49 28.37 3.94
C SER A 128 -9.53 27.64 2.61
N GLU A 129 -8.97 28.24 1.55
CA GLU A 129 -8.84 27.59 0.24
C GLU A 129 -7.94 26.35 0.32
N ARG A 130 -6.81 26.46 1.04
CA ARG A 130 -5.88 25.35 1.26
C ARG A 130 -6.53 24.16 1.98
N CYS A 131 -7.27 24.43 3.06
CA CYS A 131 -8.01 23.38 3.77
C CYS A 131 -9.06 22.71 2.86
N ARG A 132 -9.75 23.50 2.03
CA ARG A 132 -10.76 22.99 1.10
C ARG A 132 -10.14 22.11 0.01
N GLU A 133 -8.94 22.48 -0.45
CA GLU A 133 -8.18 21.69 -1.39
C GLU A 133 -7.70 20.36 -0.78
N ILE A 134 -7.19 20.38 0.45
CA ILE A 134 -6.81 19.17 1.20
C ILE A 134 -7.99 18.20 1.33
N LEU A 135 -9.16 18.71 1.70
CA LEU A 135 -10.37 17.88 1.80
C LEU A 135 -10.81 17.32 0.45
N LYS A 136 -10.77 18.14 -0.61
CA LYS A 136 -11.09 17.67 -1.97
C LYS A 136 -10.14 16.56 -2.42
N ARG A 137 -8.84 16.70 -2.13
CA ARG A 137 -7.78 15.70 -2.38
C ARG A 137 -8.03 14.38 -1.63
N LEU A 138 -8.60 14.45 -0.42
CA LEU A 138 -8.97 13.27 0.36
C LEU A 138 -10.20 12.53 -0.20
N THR A 139 -11.17 13.24 -0.80
CA THR A 139 -12.40 12.63 -1.37
C THR A 139 -12.31 12.18 -2.81
N SER A 140 -11.43 12.77 -3.62
CA SER A 140 -11.30 12.40 -5.03
C SER A 140 -10.69 11.01 -5.22
N LEU A 141 -10.10 10.46 -4.15
CA LEU A 141 -9.65 9.08 -4.06
C LEU A 141 -10.80 8.05 -4.07
N SER A 142 -12.04 8.49 -3.82
CA SER A 142 -13.22 7.64 -3.60
C SER A 142 -14.24 7.66 -4.74
N SER A 143 -14.07 8.49 -5.78
CA SER A 143 -15.10 8.73 -6.80
C SER A 143 -14.81 8.00 -8.11
N GLU A 144 -15.39 6.81 -8.27
CA GLU A 144 -15.30 5.92 -9.44
C GLU A 144 -16.18 6.34 -10.65
N GLY A 145 -16.90 7.46 -10.61
CA GLY A 145 -17.93 7.77 -11.60
C GLY A 145 -17.52 8.76 -12.70
N GLU A 146 -16.93 8.30 -13.81
CA GLU A 146 -17.18 8.82 -15.19
C GLU A 146 -16.28 8.11 -16.25
N ALA A 147 -16.78 7.00 -16.82
CA ALA A 147 -16.03 6.04 -17.64
C ALA A 147 -15.58 6.49 -19.05
N HIS A 148 -15.69 7.78 -19.42
CA HIS A 148 -15.20 8.29 -20.71
C HIS A 148 -14.18 9.44 -20.58
N LEU A 149 -14.17 10.14 -19.43
CA LEU A 149 -13.09 11.05 -19.01
C LEU A 149 -12.00 10.31 -18.19
N SER A 150 -12.16 8.99 -18.05
CA SER A 150 -11.36 8.12 -17.19
C SER A 150 -10.07 7.63 -17.85
N ARG A 151 -9.72 8.05 -19.07
CA ARG A 151 -8.46 7.66 -19.73
C ARG A 151 -7.57 8.86 -19.98
N LEU A 152 -6.29 8.72 -19.65
CA LEU A 152 -5.31 9.79 -19.72
C LEU A 152 -4.00 9.26 -20.33
N PRO A 153 -3.57 9.78 -21.49
CA PRO A 153 -2.23 9.51 -22.03
C PRO A 153 -1.16 9.99 -21.05
N LEU A 154 -0.04 9.28 -20.96
CA LEU A 154 1.06 9.64 -20.05
C LEU A 154 1.56 11.07 -20.27
N THR A 155 1.66 11.54 -21.51
CA THR A 155 2.07 12.93 -21.80
C THR A 155 1.07 13.95 -21.25
N SER A 156 -0.23 13.65 -21.31
CA SER A 156 -1.27 14.50 -20.71
C SER A 156 -1.21 14.48 -19.19
N LEU A 157 -0.92 13.32 -18.58
CA LEU A 157 -0.68 13.21 -17.14
C LEU A 157 0.51 14.08 -16.69
N VAL A 158 1.62 14.05 -17.45
CA VAL A 158 2.79 14.91 -17.18
C VAL A 158 2.40 16.39 -17.22
N GLU A 159 1.65 16.80 -18.25
CA GLU A 159 1.21 18.19 -18.37
C GLU A 159 0.26 18.59 -17.24
N GLU A 160 -0.73 17.75 -16.93
CA GLU A 160 -1.73 18.00 -15.88
C GLU A 160 -1.08 18.15 -14.50
N VAL A 161 -0.07 17.34 -14.22
CA VAL A 161 0.69 17.40 -12.95
C VAL A 161 1.62 18.60 -12.91
N THR A 162 2.26 19.00 -14.02
CA THR A 162 3.28 20.06 -13.99
C THR A 162 2.74 21.46 -14.22
N ALA A 163 1.62 21.61 -14.93
CA ALA A 163 1.05 22.91 -15.28
C ALA A 163 0.78 23.82 -14.07
N PRO A 164 0.22 23.34 -12.93
CA PRO A 164 -0.04 24.19 -11.76
C PRO A 164 1.22 24.79 -11.15
N HIS A 165 2.39 24.20 -11.38
CA HIS A 165 3.63 24.56 -10.69
C HIS A 165 4.56 25.45 -11.53
N ARG A 166 4.20 25.83 -12.77
CA ARG A 166 5.05 26.62 -13.67
C ARG A 166 5.23 28.08 -13.25
N ASP A 167 4.31 28.63 -12.46
CA ASP A 167 4.30 30.05 -12.11
C ASP A 167 5.05 30.41 -10.82
N PHE A 168 5.73 29.44 -10.19
CA PHE A 168 6.39 29.59 -8.88
C PHE A 168 7.85 30.07 -8.95
N GLY A 169 8.29 30.64 -10.08
CA GLY A 169 9.66 31.18 -10.22
C GLY A 169 10.77 30.16 -10.45
N ILE A 170 10.48 28.85 -10.34
CA ILE A 170 11.37 27.73 -10.68
C ILE A 170 11.08 27.25 -12.11
N SER A 171 12.13 27.00 -12.89
CA SER A 171 11.97 26.52 -14.27
C SER A 171 11.67 25.02 -14.31
N ILE A 172 10.46 24.64 -14.74
CA ILE A 172 10.11 23.23 -14.96
C ILE A 172 10.46 22.82 -16.40
N ARG A 173 11.47 21.97 -16.56
CA ARG A 173 11.92 21.42 -17.85
C ARG A 173 11.32 20.05 -18.09
N LEU A 174 10.47 19.94 -19.11
CA LEU A 174 9.94 18.67 -19.58
C LEU A 174 10.93 18.00 -20.54
N ARG A 175 11.41 16.79 -20.20
CA ARG A 175 12.35 16.02 -21.01
C ARG A 175 11.81 14.61 -21.29
N PRO A 176 11.18 14.36 -22.46
CA PRO A 176 10.81 12.99 -22.83
C PRO A 176 12.07 12.13 -22.96
N GLY A 177 12.04 10.92 -22.39
CA GLY A 177 13.08 9.91 -22.51
C GLY A 177 12.82 8.94 -23.67
N GLU A 178 13.25 7.69 -23.50
CA GLU A 178 13.04 6.63 -24.47
C GLU A 178 11.54 6.25 -24.59
N ARG A 179 11.07 6.00 -25.80
CA ARG A 179 9.63 5.77 -26.08
C ARG A 179 9.50 4.63 -27.08
N ILE A 180 9.38 3.40 -26.56
CA ILE A 180 9.28 2.19 -27.38
C ILE A 180 7.82 1.76 -27.45
N GLY A 181 7.28 1.66 -28.67
CA GLY A 181 5.89 1.26 -28.90
C GLY A 181 4.87 2.40 -28.70
N PRO A 182 3.56 2.09 -28.74
CA PRO A 182 2.52 3.10 -28.61
C PRO A 182 2.52 3.75 -27.22
N GLU A 183 2.10 5.01 -27.16
CA GLU A 183 1.99 5.72 -25.88
C GLU A 183 1.04 4.99 -24.93
N PRO A 184 1.45 4.77 -23.67
CA PRO A 184 0.58 4.17 -22.68
C PRO A 184 -0.55 5.14 -22.29
N VAL A 185 -1.77 4.64 -22.32
CA VAL A 185 -2.98 5.36 -21.92
C VAL A 185 -3.55 4.66 -20.70
N GLY A 186 -3.35 5.26 -19.52
CA GLY A 186 -3.79 4.73 -18.25
C GLY A 186 -5.16 5.26 -17.83
N GLN A 187 -5.66 4.76 -16.70
CA GLN A 187 -6.85 5.31 -16.08
C GLN A 187 -6.51 6.65 -15.39
N ARG A 188 -7.36 7.67 -15.58
CA ARG A 188 -7.24 8.97 -14.90
C ARG A 188 -7.57 8.78 -13.42
N SER A 189 -6.55 8.55 -12.60
CA SER A 189 -6.67 8.40 -11.15
C SER A 189 -6.36 9.74 -10.46
N PRO A 190 -7.31 10.33 -9.73
CA PRO A 190 -7.05 11.53 -8.94
C PRO A 190 -5.93 11.31 -7.91
N GLY A 191 -5.79 10.08 -7.39
CA GLY A 191 -4.70 9.73 -6.48
C GLY A 191 -3.32 9.77 -7.11
N VAL A 192 -3.20 9.30 -8.36
CA VAL A 192 -1.94 9.38 -9.13
C VAL A 192 -1.60 10.84 -9.45
N ILE A 193 -2.58 11.60 -9.95
CA ILE A 193 -2.39 13.04 -10.25
C ILE A 193 -1.95 13.78 -8.99
N TYR A 194 -2.62 13.53 -7.86
CA TYR A 194 -2.30 14.17 -6.60
C TYR A 194 -0.94 13.75 -6.05
N GLY A 195 -0.62 12.46 -6.08
CA GLY A 195 0.66 11.94 -5.63
C GLY A 195 1.82 12.52 -6.43
N LEU A 196 1.72 12.51 -7.76
CA LEU A 196 2.73 13.12 -8.63
C LEU A 196 2.80 14.64 -8.44
N GLY A 197 1.67 15.33 -8.28
CA GLY A 197 1.61 16.77 -8.02
C GLY A 197 2.34 17.16 -6.74
N ASN A 198 2.11 16.44 -5.64
CA ASN A 198 2.84 16.66 -4.38
C ASN A 198 4.35 16.42 -4.53
N LEU A 199 4.77 15.43 -5.32
CA LEU A 199 6.19 15.19 -5.56
C LEU A 199 6.82 16.33 -6.40
N VAL A 200 6.09 16.86 -7.38
CA VAL A 200 6.53 18.03 -8.16
C VAL A 200 6.57 19.28 -7.31
N GLU A 201 5.56 19.51 -6.46
CA GLU A 201 5.53 20.62 -5.50
C GLU A 201 6.75 20.55 -4.56
N ASN A 202 7.04 19.38 -3.99
CA ASN A 202 8.23 19.18 -3.18
C ASN A 202 9.51 19.50 -3.98
N ALA A 203 9.64 19.02 -5.22
CA ALA A 203 10.82 19.32 -6.03
C ALA A 203 10.97 20.82 -6.30
N VAL A 204 9.88 21.54 -6.58
CA VAL A 204 9.88 23.00 -6.77
C VAL A 204 10.28 23.73 -5.48
N ASP A 205 9.77 23.28 -4.34
CA ASP A 205 10.08 23.84 -3.01
C ASP A 205 11.57 23.72 -2.62
N PHE A 206 12.26 22.68 -3.09
CA PHE A 206 13.66 22.41 -2.75
C PHE A 206 14.65 22.76 -3.86
N ALA A 207 14.18 22.99 -5.09
CA ALA A 207 15.00 23.40 -6.22
C ALA A 207 15.64 24.77 -5.97
N LYS A 208 16.82 24.97 -6.53
CA LYS A 208 17.47 26.28 -6.59
C LYS A 208 16.92 27.09 -7.75
N ASP A 209 16.93 26.49 -8.94
CA ASP A 209 16.53 27.18 -10.17
C ASP A 209 15.67 26.29 -11.09
N THR A 210 15.90 24.98 -11.08
CA THR A 210 15.32 24.08 -12.08
C THR A 210 14.81 22.75 -11.49
N VAL A 211 13.60 22.38 -11.90
CA VAL A 211 13.09 21.00 -11.82
C VAL A 211 13.02 20.41 -13.22
N THR A 212 13.56 19.21 -13.40
CA THR A 212 13.47 18.44 -14.64
C THR A 212 12.51 17.28 -14.42
N VAL A 213 11.43 17.24 -15.21
CA VAL A 213 10.50 16.11 -15.24
C VAL A 213 10.78 15.30 -16.50
N ARG A 214 11.11 14.03 -16.32
CA ARG A 214 11.38 13.08 -17.40
C ARG A 214 10.43 11.90 -17.31
N TRP A 215 9.95 11.45 -18.46
CA TRP A 215 9.11 10.25 -18.56
C TRP A 215 9.56 9.40 -19.74
N ASN A 216 9.46 8.09 -19.62
CA ASN A 216 9.78 7.13 -20.67
C ASN A 216 8.85 5.91 -20.56
N TRP A 217 8.80 5.12 -21.62
CA TRP A 217 8.08 3.85 -21.61
C TRP A 217 8.67 2.88 -22.62
N ASP A 218 8.47 1.60 -22.34
CA ASP A 218 8.68 0.53 -23.28
C ASP A 218 7.52 -0.48 -23.25
N ASN A 219 7.76 -1.73 -23.63
CA ASN A 219 6.75 -2.78 -23.63
C ASN A 219 6.47 -3.36 -22.23
N GLU A 220 7.36 -3.16 -21.26
CA GLU A 220 7.32 -3.75 -19.93
C GLU A 220 6.97 -2.73 -18.85
N GLU A 221 7.47 -1.51 -18.95
CA GLU A 221 7.32 -0.48 -17.92
C GLU A 221 6.99 0.92 -18.45
N VAL A 222 6.42 1.72 -17.54
CA VAL A 222 6.19 3.15 -17.68
C VAL A 222 6.87 3.84 -16.52
N SER A 223 7.76 4.81 -16.80
CA SER A 223 8.46 5.52 -15.73
C SER A 223 8.31 7.04 -15.83
N PHE A 224 8.32 7.66 -14.65
CA PHE A 224 8.21 9.08 -14.43
C PHE A 224 9.26 9.48 -13.37
N SER A 225 10.08 10.46 -13.67
CA SER A 225 11.16 10.91 -12.79
C SER A 225 11.13 12.41 -12.62
N ILE A 226 11.31 12.86 -11.39
CA ILE A 226 11.38 14.25 -10.99
C ILE A 226 12.77 14.48 -10.42
N ILE A 227 13.50 15.45 -10.99
CA ILE A 227 14.89 15.74 -10.67
C ILE A 227 15.00 17.23 -10.35
N ASP A 228 15.36 17.61 -9.13
CA ASP A 228 15.65 19.00 -8.77
C ASP A 228 17.16 19.30 -8.77
N ASP A 229 17.53 20.57 -8.71
CA ASP A 229 18.91 21.07 -8.52
C ASP A 229 19.18 21.57 -7.09
N GLY A 230 18.37 21.10 -6.14
CA GLY A 230 18.40 21.43 -4.73
C GLY A 230 19.57 20.79 -3.96
N PRO A 231 19.53 20.84 -2.62
CA PRO A 231 20.53 20.19 -1.77
C PRO A 231 20.43 18.66 -1.76
N GLY A 232 19.36 18.09 -2.32
CA GLY A 232 19.03 16.67 -2.24
C GLY A 232 18.54 16.25 -0.86
N PHE A 233 18.40 14.94 -0.69
CA PHE A 233 17.98 14.31 0.54
C PHE A 233 19.15 14.14 1.52
N PRO A 234 18.99 14.52 2.81
CA PRO A 234 19.99 14.20 3.82
C PRO A 234 20.21 12.69 3.95
N PRO A 235 21.47 12.20 4.05
CA PRO A 235 21.78 10.76 4.12
C PRO A 235 21.05 10.03 5.26
N GLU A 236 20.84 10.73 6.37
CA GLU A 236 20.18 10.22 7.58
C GLU A 236 18.69 9.93 7.40
N ILE A 237 18.09 10.48 6.34
CA ILE A 237 16.64 10.44 6.11
C ILE A 237 16.30 9.56 4.93
N ILE A 238 17.19 9.39 3.94
CA ILE A 238 16.96 8.60 2.72
C ILE A 238 16.28 7.25 2.99
N ASP A 239 16.79 6.47 3.94
CA ASP A 239 16.26 5.14 4.27
C ASP A 239 14.86 5.17 4.93
N ARG A 240 14.43 6.35 5.39
CA ARG A 240 13.17 6.59 6.11
C ARG A 240 12.28 7.61 5.38
N ILE A 241 12.62 7.98 4.14
CA ILE A 241 11.84 8.89 3.33
C ILE A 241 10.47 8.27 3.02
N GLY A 242 9.42 9.06 3.27
CA GLY A 242 8.05 8.60 3.07
C GLY A 242 7.48 7.86 4.27
N GLU A 243 8.10 7.91 5.45
CA GLU A 243 7.46 7.62 6.75
C GLU A 243 6.64 8.85 7.23
N PRO A 244 5.53 8.64 7.96
CA PRO A 244 4.72 9.76 8.46
C PRO A 244 5.49 10.62 9.47
N TYR A 245 5.25 11.93 9.44
CA TYR A 245 5.83 12.94 10.34
C TYR A 245 7.34 13.24 10.18
N MET A 246 7.99 12.71 9.16
CA MET A 246 9.41 13.00 8.88
C MET A 246 9.53 14.26 7.99
N SER A 247 9.97 15.38 8.58
CA SER A 247 10.28 16.63 7.88
C SER A 247 11.64 17.17 8.34
N THR A 248 12.42 17.70 7.40
CA THR A 248 13.73 18.34 7.67
C THR A 248 13.60 19.80 8.10
N ARG A 249 12.43 20.42 7.94
CA ARG A 249 12.22 21.83 8.30
C ARG A 249 12.02 21.95 9.83
N GLN A 250 13.03 22.47 10.53
CA GLN A 250 12.89 22.89 11.92
C GLN A 250 11.98 24.12 12.00
N GLY A 251 10.72 23.92 12.44
CA GLY A 251 9.87 24.80 13.27
C GLY A 251 9.65 26.30 12.99
N THR A 252 10.43 27.00 12.16
CA THR A 252 10.44 28.48 12.11
C THR A 252 10.21 29.09 10.72
N GLU A 253 10.03 28.29 9.68
CA GLU A 253 9.72 28.81 8.34
C GLU A 253 8.24 28.60 7.99
N ALA A 254 7.56 29.70 7.65
CA ALA A 254 6.16 29.74 7.27
C ALA A 254 5.94 28.95 5.97
N GLY A 255 5.67 27.65 6.10
CA GLY A 255 5.51 26.73 4.96
C GLY A 255 5.99 25.30 5.21
N GLY A 256 6.59 24.99 6.37
CA GLY A 256 7.06 23.64 6.68
C GLY A 256 5.95 22.59 6.75
N GLY A 257 5.79 21.79 5.69
CA GLY A 257 4.91 20.63 5.68
C GLY A 257 5.35 19.61 6.75
N LEU A 258 4.38 19.07 7.48
CA LEU A 258 4.53 18.07 8.56
C LEU A 258 5.14 16.72 8.11
N GLY A 259 5.82 16.63 6.96
CA GLY A 259 6.29 15.37 6.38
C GLY A 259 5.17 14.48 5.80
N LEU A 260 3.91 14.86 6.00
CA LEU A 260 2.73 14.10 5.56
C LEU A 260 2.53 14.10 4.04
N GLY A 261 2.91 15.16 3.34
CA GLY A 261 2.69 15.28 1.90
C GLY A 261 3.40 14.18 1.10
N LEU A 262 4.62 13.84 1.50
CA LEU A 262 5.43 12.80 0.86
C LEU A 262 4.94 11.39 1.21
N PHE A 263 4.56 11.16 2.47
CA PHE A 263 3.92 9.90 2.90
C PHE A 263 2.64 9.62 2.11
N ILE A 264 1.76 10.63 1.98
CA ILE A 264 0.51 10.50 1.23
C ILE A 264 0.79 10.26 -0.25
N ALA A 265 1.71 11.03 -0.85
CA ALA A 265 2.09 10.83 -2.25
C ALA A 265 2.60 9.40 -2.52
N LYS A 266 3.49 8.91 -1.66
CA LYS A 266 4.03 7.54 -1.73
C LYS A 266 2.92 6.50 -1.63
N THR A 267 2.05 6.62 -0.63
CA THR A 267 0.94 5.69 -0.40
C THR A 267 0.00 5.62 -1.60
N LEU A 268 -0.34 6.77 -2.19
CA LEU A 268 -1.28 6.84 -3.32
C LEU A 268 -0.70 6.27 -4.61
N LEU A 269 0.57 6.52 -4.87
CA LEU A 269 1.26 5.99 -6.05
C LEU A 269 1.52 4.48 -5.90
N GLU A 270 1.95 4.01 -4.73
CA GLU A 270 2.09 2.57 -4.47
C GLU A 270 0.75 1.82 -4.60
N ARG A 271 -0.36 2.43 -4.16
CA ARG A 271 -1.71 1.87 -4.36
C ARG A 271 -2.11 1.77 -5.83
N SER A 272 -1.57 2.63 -6.68
CA SER A 272 -1.76 2.54 -8.14
C SER A 272 -0.91 1.45 -8.80
N GLY A 273 -0.12 0.70 -8.02
CA GLY A 273 0.80 -0.33 -8.49
C GLY A 273 2.15 0.21 -8.94
N ALA A 274 2.51 1.44 -8.53
CA ALA A 274 3.82 2.02 -8.78
C ALA A 274 4.84 1.56 -7.73
N THR A 275 6.11 1.46 -8.13
CA THR A 275 7.26 1.46 -7.23
C THR A 275 7.88 2.85 -7.21
N ILE A 276 8.29 3.34 -6.05
CA ILE A 276 8.92 4.65 -5.89
C ILE A 276 10.31 4.48 -5.28
N ASP A 277 11.29 5.10 -5.92
CA ASP A 277 12.69 5.16 -5.47
C ASP A 277 13.09 6.62 -5.22
N PHE A 278 13.73 6.85 -4.08
CA PHE A 278 14.26 8.16 -3.66
C PHE A 278 15.77 8.07 -3.59
N ARG A 279 16.46 8.93 -4.34
CA ARG A 279 17.93 8.97 -4.34
C ARG A 279 18.45 10.38 -4.59
N ASN A 280 19.73 10.60 -4.31
CA ASN A 280 20.42 11.82 -4.74
C ASN A 280 21.09 11.57 -6.08
N SER A 281 21.12 12.59 -6.95
CA SER A 281 21.84 12.51 -8.21
C SER A 281 23.36 12.48 -7.96
N SER A 282 24.07 11.72 -8.78
CA SER A 282 25.53 11.73 -8.85
C SER A 282 26.07 12.80 -9.80
N GLY A 283 25.17 13.49 -10.53
CA GLY A 283 25.50 14.57 -11.45
C GLY A 283 25.79 15.89 -10.73
N LEU A 284 26.83 16.61 -11.18
CA LEU A 284 27.13 17.96 -10.70
C LEU A 284 25.94 18.90 -10.99
N GLY A 285 25.31 19.41 -9.93
CA GLY A 285 24.21 20.37 -10.02
C GLY A 285 22.80 19.75 -10.05
N GLU A 286 22.67 18.44 -9.86
CA GLU A 286 21.38 17.78 -9.60
C GLU A 286 21.32 17.34 -8.13
N GLY A 287 20.21 17.64 -7.46
CA GLY A 287 19.96 17.37 -6.04
C GLY A 287 19.24 16.05 -5.84
N ALA A 288 17.94 16.11 -5.57
CA ALA A 288 17.12 14.93 -5.34
C ALA A 288 16.52 14.38 -6.64
N VAL A 289 16.37 13.05 -6.67
CA VAL A 289 15.74 12.29 -7.76
C VAL A 289 14.67 11.40 -7.15
N VAL A 290 13.44 11.59 -7.61
CA VAL A 290 12.32 10.71 -7.31
C VAL A 290 11.95 9.97 -8.59
N GLN A 291 12.08 8.65 -8.59
CA GLN A 291 11.71 7.80 -9.72
C GLN A 291 10.49 6.98 -9.36
N ILE A 292 9.47 7.05 -10.21
CA ILE A 292 8.23 6.30 -10.10
C ILE A 292 8.13 5.40 -11.33
N THR A 293 7.93 4.10 -11.10
CA THR A 293 7.84 3.09 -12.16
C THR A 293 6.58 2.25 -11.99
N TRP A 294 5.82 2.06 -13.06
CA TRP A 294 4.72 1.11 -13.13
C TRP A 294 5.07 0.00 -14.13
N PRO A 295 4.74 -1.27 -13.83
CA PRO A 295 4.63 -2.26 -14.88
C PRO A 295 3.54 -1.83 -15.87
N ARG A 296 3.82 -1.88 -17.16
CA ARG A 296 2.98 -1.33 -18.22
C ARG A 296 1.55 -1.87 -18.17
N GLY A 297 1.37 -3.17 -17.90
CA GLY A 297 0.04 -3.78 -17.79
C GLY A 297 -0.82 -3.12 -16.69
N VAL A 298 -0.19 -2.79 -15.56
CA VAL A 298 -0.85 -2.16 -14.40
C VAL A 298 -1.20 -0.71 -14.69
N PHE A 299 -0.29 0.03 -15.32
CA PHE A 299 -0.55 1.41 -15.71
C PHE A 299 -1.73 1.52 -16.68
N LEU A 300 -1.81 0.60 -17.65
CA LEU A 300 -2.87 0.57 -18.66
C LEU A 300 -4.23 0.17 -18.06
N ASN A 301 -4.24 -0.78 -17.13
CA ASN A 301 -5.42 -1.30 -16.45
C ASN A 301 -5.11 -1.56 -14.96
N PRO A 302 -5.41 -0.60 -14.06
CA PRO A 302 -5.12 -0.74 -12.63
C PRO A 302 -5.84 -1.91 -11.96
N GLU A 303 -6.99 -2.34 -12.49
CA GLU A 303 -7.71 -3.55 -12.03
C GLU A 303 -6.92 -4.84 -12.23
N HIS A 304 -5.88 -4.82 -13.08
CA HIS A 304 -4.96 -5.94 -13.32
C HIS A 304 -3.60 -5.71 -12.65
N ALA A 305 -3.50 -4.78 -11.70
CA ALA A 305 -2.35 -4.75 -10.80
C ALA A 305 -2.15 -6.17 -10.26
N PRO A 306 -1.01 -6.86 -10.55
CA PRO A 306 -0.68 -8.02 -9.76
C PRO A 306 -0.67 -7.51 -8.33
N GLY A 307 -1.37 -8.22 -7.42
CA GLY A 307 -1.32 -7.94 -6.00
C GLY A 307 0.11 -7.56 -5.66
N THR A 308 0.29 -6.35 -5.13
CA THR A 308 1.61 -5.80 -4.86
C THR A 308 2.44 -6.88 -4.17
N ALA A 309 3.76 -6.91 -4.41
CA ALA A 309 4.70 -7.96 -4.00
C ALA A 309 4.83 -8.20 -2.47
N PHE A 310 3.79 -7.94 -1.70
CA PHE A 310 3.49 -8.46 -0.37
C PHE A 310 2.66 -9.77 -0.40
N ASP A 311 2.28 -10.28 -1.58
CA ASP A 311 1.44 -11.49 -1.73
C ASP A 311 2.24 -12.80 -1.95
N ASN A 312 3.58 -12.75 -1.89
CA ASN A 312 4.46 -13.93 -1.94
C ASN A 312 5.66 -13.77 -0.99
N ALA A 313 5.42 -13.79 0.32
CA ALA A 313 6.42 -14.15 1.33
C ALA A 313 5.73 -14.64 2.61
#